data_AF-A0A376H3C7-F1
#
_entry.id   AF-A0A376H3C7-F1
#
_cell.length_a   1.000
_cell.length_b   1.000
_cell.length_c   1.000
_cell.angle_alpha   90.00
_cell.angle_beta   90.00
_cell.angle_gamma   90.00
#
_symmetry.space_group_name_H-M   'P 1'
#
loop_
_entity.id
_entity.type
_entity.pdbx_description
1 polymer ?
#
loop_
_entity_poly.entity_id
_entity_poly.type
_entity_poly.pdbx_seq_one_letter_code
_entity_poly.pdbx_strand_id
1 'polypeptide(L)'
;MNLLERIKKLAKQKDISIYQLEEEIDIGRNTIYQWNKRTPSADKLQKVADYFDVSTDYLLGRTDNPATSLSKTPPFTVEEALESVMSSDGKPLTEHDRKVLTGIIEAYLENNSDTK
;
A
#
# COMPACT_ATOMS: atom_id res chain seq x y z
N MET A 1 -2.69 15.52 15.48
CA MET A 1 -2.54 14.10 15.83
C MET A 1 -1.05 13.76 15.81
N ASN A 2 -0.47 13.33 16.93
CA ASN A 2 0.96 12.98 17.02
C ASN A 2 1.23 11.51 16.63
N LEU A 3 2.51 11.12 16.52
CA LEU A 3 2.93 9.77 16.14
C LEU A 3 2.28 8.67 17.00
N LEU A 4 2.29 8.83 18.33
CA LEU A 4 1.71 7.87 19.26
C LEU A 4 0.20 7.73 19.07
N GLU A 5 -0.51 8.84 18.88
CA GLU A 5 -1.95 8.84 18.61
C GLU A 5 -2.26 8.10 17.30
N ARG A 6 -1.47 8.31 16.24
CA ARG A 6 -1.66 7.63 14.95
C ARG A 6 -1.49 6.11 15.10
N ILE A 7 -0.44 5.68 15.80
CA ILE A 7 -0.21 4.26 16.07
C ILE A 7 -1.33 3.66 16.93
N LYS A 8 -1.79 4.36 17.97
CA LYS A 8 -2.94 3.91 18.78
C LYS A 8 -4.22 3.77 17.97
N LYS A 9 -4.46 4.67 17.02
CA LYS A 9 -5.60 4.58 16.11
C LYS A 9 -5.51 3.34 15.23
N LEU A 10 -4.35 3.07 14.63
CA LEU A 10 -4.11 1.89 13.78
C LEU A 10 -4.25 0.58 14.59
N ALA A 11 -3.66 0.53 15.79
CA ALA A 11 -3.79 -0.62 16.69
C ALA A 11 -5.25 -0.89 17.07
N LYS A 12 -6.03 0.16 17.38
CA LYS A 12 -7.46 0.04 17.65
C LYS A 12 -8.25 -0.47 16.43
N GLN A 13 -7.86 -0.09 15.21
CA GLN A 13 -8.52 -0.58 13.99
C GLN A 13 -8.28 -2.07 13.73
N LYS A 14 -7.13 -2.61 14.17
CA LYS A 14 -6.81 -4.04 14.11
C LYS A 14 -7.19 -4.83 15.36
N ASP A 15 -7.85 -4.19 16.34
CA ASP A 15 -8.23 -4.78 17.63
C ASP A 15 -7.04 -5.37 18.44
N ILE A 16 -5.89 -4.70 18.35
CA ILE A 16 -4.68 -5.06 19.10
C ILE A 16 -4.27 -3.96 20.08
N SER A 17 -3.60 -4.36 21.14
CA SER A 17 -2.91 -3.46 22.06
C SER A 17 -1.55 -3.02 21.52
N ILE A 18 -1.03 -1.90 22.03
CA ILE A 18 0.34 -1.45 21.72
C ILE A 18 1.38 -2.48 22.19
N TYR A 19 1.12 -3.19 23.28
CA TYR A 19 2.02 -4.22 23.78
C TYR A 19 2.09 -5.43 22.84
N GLN A 20 0.94 -5.85 22.30
CA GLN A 20 0.91 -6.91 21.28
C GLN A 20 1.64 -6.48 20.01
N LEU A 21 1.42 -5.25 19.55
CA LEU A 21 2.17 -4.69 18.42
C LEU A 21 3.68 -4.75 18.66
N GLU A 22 4.16 -4.29 19.83
CA GLU A 22 5.58 -4.32 20.21
C GLU A 22 6.15 -5.75 20.19
N GLU A 23 5.38 -6.73 20.65
CA GLU A 23 5.77 -8.14 20.64
C GLU A 23 5.82 -8.73 19.22
N GLU A 24 4.83 -8.43 18.39
CA GLU A 24 4.72 -8.94 17.02
C GLU A 24 5.82 -8.41 16.08
N ILE A 25 6.31 -7.19 16.31
CA ILE A 25 7.36 -6.56 15.50
C ILE A 25 8.75 -6.60 16.16
N ASP A 26 8.90 -7.33 17.26
CA ASP A 26 10.16 -7.47 18.01
C ASP A 26 10.77 -6.10 18.39
N ILE A 27 9.97 -5.29 19.10
CA ILE A 27 10.37 -4.03 19.70
C ILE A 27 10.20 -4.15 21.21
N GLY A 28 11.18 -3.65 21.97
CA GLY A 28 11.14 -3.70 23.44
C GLY A 28 9.87 -3.05 24.00
N ARG A 29 9.32 -3.65 25.06
CA ARG A 29 8.10 -3.17 25.72
C ARG A 29 8.18 -1.70 26.11
N ASN A 30 7.06 -0.99 25.97
CA ASN A 30 6.90 0.43 26.29
C ASN A 30 7.76 1.37 25.43
N THR A 31 8.35 0.89 24.33
CA THR A 31 9.13 1.73 23.41
C THR A 31 8.23 2.70 22.66
N ILE A 32 7.07 2.25 22.16
CA ILE A 32 6.17 3.08 21.35
C ILE A 32 5.60 4.23 22.18
N TYR A 33 5.25 3.98 23.45
CA TYR A 33 4.78 5.04 24.36
C TYR A 33 5.84 6.11 24.63
N GLN A 34 7.13 5.79 24.52
CA GLN A 34 8.21 6.75 24.68
C GLN A 34 8.35 7.68 23.47
N TRP A 35 7.74 7.38 22.32
CA TRP A 35 7.88 8.17 21.10
C TRP A 35 7.23 9.56 21.16
N ASN A 36 6.46 9.85 22.21
CA ASN A 36 6.00 11.21 22.49
C ASN A 36 7.09 12.10 23.11
N LYS A 37 8.17 11.50 23.62
CA LYS A 37 9.30 12.19 24.27
C LYS A 37 10.65 11.93 23.59
N ARG A 38 10.75 10.85 22.81
CA ARG A 38 11.99 10.38 22.17
C ARG A 38 11.74 10.13 20.70
N THR A 39 12.71 10.46 19.86
CA THR A 39 12.61 10.15 18.43
C THR A 39 12.81 8.65 18.21
N PRO A 40 11.93 7.95 17.46
CA PRO A 40 12.15 6.56 17.08
C PRO A 40 13.39 6.42 16.19
N SER A 41 14.06 5.28 16.26
CA SER A 41 15.02 4.92 15.21
C SER A 41 14.27 4.64 13.90
N ALA A 42 14.92 4.92 12.77
CA ALA A 42 14.34 4.68 11.45
C ALA A 42 13.85 3.23 11.28
N ASP A 43 14.66 2.27 11.73
CA ASP A 43 14.34 0.83 11.71
C ASP A 43 13.02 0.52 12.46
N LYS A 44 12.87 1.00 13.70
CA LYS A 44 11.67 0.75 14.49
C LYS A 44 10.43 1.43 13.93
N LEU A 45 10.60 2.63 13.37
CA LEU A 45 9.51 3.34 12.70
C LEU A 45 9.06 2.58 11.44
N GLN A 46 10.02 2.05 10.67
CA GLN A 46 9.75 1.27 9.47
C GLN A 46 8.98 -0.02 9.82
N LYS A 47 9.39 -0.75 10.86
CA LYS A 47 8.65 -1.95 11.32
C LYS A 47 7.18 -1.68 11.63
N VAL A 48 6.87 -0.55 12.26
CA VAL A 48 5.48 -0.15 12.54
C VAL A 48 4.74 0.21 11.25
N ALA A 49 5.39 0.93 10.34
CA ALA A 49 4.85 1.26 9.03
C ALA A 49 4.49 -0.01 8.23
N ASP A 50 5.41 -0.96 8.16
CA ASP A 50 5.22 -2.23 7.43
C ASP A 50 4.10 -3.08 8.04
N TYR A 51 4.02 -3.16 9.36
CA TYR A 51 2.98 -3.91 10.07
C TYR A 51 1.55 -3.43 9.75
N PHE A 52 1.39 -2.12 9.59
CA PHE A 52 0.11 -1.50 9.26
C PHE A 52 -0.08 -1.24 7.77
N ASP A 53 0.91 -1.58 6.93
CA ASP A 53 0.95 -1.27 5.50
C ASP A 53 0.69 0.22 5.20
N VAL A 54 1.39 1.09 5.95
CA VAL A 54 1.29 2.55 5.82
C VAL A 54 2.66 3.19 5.59
N SER A 55 2.70 4.42 5.08
CA SER A 55 3.97 5.15 4.96
C SER A 55 4.50 5.64 6.32
N THR A 56 5.82 5.73 6.45
CA THR A 56 6.44 6.44 7.58
C THR A 56 6.07 7.93 7.60
N ASP A 57 5.84 8.53 6.42
CA ASP A 57 5.34 9.90 6.30
C ASP A 57 3.93 10.07 6.88
N TYR A 58 3.05 9.06 6.73
CA TYR A 58 1.76 9.03 7.40
C TYR A 58 1.91 8.95 8.91
N LEU A 59 2.79 8.07 9.41
CA LEU A 59 3.04 7.93 10.85
C LEU A 59 3.59 9.23 11.45
N LEU A 60 4.50 9.91 10.74
CA LEU A 60 5.09 11.18 11.14
C LEU A 60 4.17 12.38 10.92
N GLY A 61 3.00 12.20 10.30
CA GLY A 61 2.02 13.25 10.06
C GLY A 61 2.42 14.26 8.98
N ARG A 62 3.32 13.89 8.07
CA ARG A 62 3.65 14.68 6.87
C ARG A 62 2.56 14.57 5.80
N THR A 63 1.73 13.54 5.90
CA THR A 63 0.58 13.31 5.04
C THR A 63 -0.57 12.68 5.82
N ASP A 64 -1.80 12.93 5.38
CA ASP A 64 -3.00 12.22 5.86
C ASP A 64 -3.35 11.01 4.99
N ASN A 65 -2.67 10.84 3.86
CA ASN A 65 -2.77 9.63 3.05
C ASN A 65 -1.96 8.50 3.71
N PRO A 66 -2.62 7.42 4.20
CA PRO A 66 -1.92 6.30 4.81
C PRO A 66 -1.07 5.52 3.81
N ALA A 67 -1.34 5.63 2.51
CA ALA A 67 -0.65 4.85 1.50
C ALA A 67 0.88 5.07 1.56
N THR A 68 1.61 3.96 1.63
CA THR A 68 2.96 3.83 1.12
C THR A 68 2.91 4.27 -0.35
N SER A 69 3.62 5.33 -0.74
CA SER A 69 3.72 5.76 -2.14
C SER A 69 4.42 4.74 -3.06
N LEU A 70 4.63 3.51 -2.59
CA LEU A 70 4.83 2.33 -3.40
C LEU A 70 3.45 1.74 -3.60
N SER A 71 2.81 2.11 -4.71
CA SER A 71 1.67 1.40 -5.23
C SER A 71 2.01 -0.10 -5.32
N LYS A 72 1.72 -0.87 -4.27
CA LYS A 72 1.00 -2.12 -4.47
C LYS A 72 -0.41 -1.70 -4.86
N THR A 73 -0.55 -1.06 -6.03
CA THR A 73 -1.76 -1.30 -6.77
C THR A 73 -1.85 -2.82 -6.85
N PRO A 74 -2.97 -3.44 -6.47
CA PRO A 74 -3.19 -4.82 -6.87
C PRO A 74 -2.81 -4.89 -8.35
N PRO A 75 -2.15 -5.97 -8.81
CA PRO A 75 -1.84 -6.09 -10.22
C PRO A 75 -3.12 -5.82 -10.99
N PHE A 76 -3.17 -4.70 -11.71
CA PHE A 76 -4.34 -4.38 -12.51
C PHE A 76 -4.50 -5.53 -13.48
N THR A 77 -5.71 -6.08 -13.55
CA THR A 77 -5.99 -7.02 -14.63
C THR A 77 -5.98 -6.28 -15.96
N VAL A 78 -5.79 -7.01 -17.05
CA VAL A 78 -5.88 -6.42 -18.40
C VAL A 78 -7.26 -5.77 -18.59
N GLU A 79 -8.30 -6.39 -18.03
CA GLU A 79 -9.67 -5.89 -18.03
C GLU A 79 -9.80 -4.54 -17.32
N GLU A 80 -9.30 -4.42 -16.09
CA GLU A 80 -9.36 -3.17 -15.31
C GLU A 80 -8.60 -2.03 -16.01
N ALA A 81 -7.47 -2.34 -16.64
CA ALA A 81 -6.72 -1.36 -17.41
C ALA A 81 -7.53 -0.86 -18.63
N LEU A 82 -8.21 -1.77 -19.33
CA LEU A 82 -9.00 -1.45 -20.53
C LEU A 82 -10.27 -0.64 -20.25
N GLU A 83 -10.79 -0.65 -19.02
CA GLU A 83 -11.91 0.22 -18.61
C GLU A 83 -11.54 1.70 -18.65
N SER A 84 -10.27 2.02 -18.43
CA SER A 84 -9.76 3.40 -18.41
C SER A 84 -9.28 3.89 -19.79
N VAL A 85 -9.23 3.01 -20.80
CA VAL A 85 -8.76 3.34 -22.15
C VAL A 85 -9.92 3.87 -22.99
N MET A 86 -9.70 5.03 -23.61
CA MET A 86 -10.61 5.60 -24.60
C MET A 86 -10.04 5.50 -26.00
N SER A 87 -10.93 5.44 -26.99
CA SER A 87 -10.57 5.57 -28.40
C SER A 87 -9.99 6.98 -28.69
N SER A 88 -9.28 7.11 -29.80
CA SER A 88 -8.69 8.39 -30.26
C SER A 88 -9.71 9.54 -30.40
N ASP A 89 -10.98 9.23 -30.61
CA ASP A 89 -12.09 10.18 -30.65
C ASP A 89 -12.72 10.47 -29.27
N GLY A 90 -12.10 10.00 -28.18
CA GLY A 90 -12.51 10.26 -26.80
C GLY A 90 -13.70 9.44 -26.32
N LYS A 91 -14.14 8.44 -27.10
CA LYS A 91 -15.24 7.56 -26.71
C LYS A 91 -14.73 6.35 -25.93
N PRO A 92 -15.54 5.79 -25.02
CA PRO A 92 -15.25 4.48 -24.45
C PRO A 92 -15.06 3.45 -25.57
N LEU A 93 -14.11 2.52 -25.38
CA LEU A 93 -13.94 1.41 -26.31
C LEU A 93 -15.23 0.60 -26.44
N THR A 94 -15.45 0.04 -27.62
CA THR A 94 -16.53 -0.93 -27.80
C THR A 94 -16.14 -2.27 -27.19
N GLU A 95 -17.13 -3.13 -26.93
CA GLU A 95 -16.89 -4.51 -26.47
C GLU A 95 -16.02 -5.31 -27.44
N HIS A 96 -16.19 -5.07 -28.74
CA HIS A 96 -15.38 -5.71 -29.76
C HIS A 96 -13.92 -5.26 -29.66
N ASP A 97 -13.68 -3.95 -29.56
CA ASP A 97 -12.32 -3.40 -29.49
C ASP A 97 -11.61 -3.82 -28.20
N ARG A 98 -12.33 -3.85 -27.06
CA ARG A 98 -11.81 -4.40 -25.80
C ARG A 98 -11.33 -5.83 -25.99
N LYS A 99 -12.16 -6.69 -26.58
CA LYS A 99 -11.81 -8.10 -26.80
C LYS A 99 -10.60 -8.28 -27.71
N VAL A 100 -10.48 -7.46 -28.76
CA VAL A 100 -9.30 -7.49 -29.64
C VAL A 100 -8.04 -7.06 -28.89
N LEU A 101 -8.11 -5.98 -28.12
CA LEU A 101 -6.98 -5.48 -27.33
C LEU A 101 -6.57 -6.47 -26.23
N THR A 102 -7.52 -7.08 -25.53
CA THR A 102 -7.25 -8.15 -24.55
C THR A 102 -6.44 -9.26 -25.19
N GLY A 103 -6.88 -9.82 -26.32
CA GLY A 103 -6.16 -10.91 -26.99
C GLY A 103 -4.74 -10.54 -27.45
N ILE A 104 -4.51 -9.28 -27.89
CA ILE A 104 -3.17 -8.80 -28.24
C ILE A 104 -2.26 -8.74 -27.01
N ILE A 105 -2.78 -8.20 -25.90
CA ILE A 105 -2.02 -8.05 -24.65
C ILE A 105 -1.70 -9.41 -24.06
N GLU A 106 -2.67 -10.33 -23.98
CA GLU A 106 -2.49 -11.69 -23.48
C GLU A 106 -1.44 -12.45 -24.30
N ALA A 107 -1.55 -12.44 -25.64
CA ALA A 107 -0.58 -13.10 -26.51
C ALA A 107 0.84 -12.52 -26.38
N TYR A 108 0.97 -11.21 -26.13
CA TYR A 108 2.27 -10.59 -25.86
C TYR A 108 2.84 -11.05 -24.51
N LEU A 109 2.01 -11.13 -23.47
CA LEU A 109 2.43 -11.56 -22.13
C LEU A 109 2.83 -13.03 -22.10
N GLU A 110 2.09 -13.91 -22.79
CA GLU A 110 2.42 -15.34 -22.91
C GLU A 110 3.79 -15.54 -23.58
N ASN A 111 4.03 -14.88 -24.72
CA ASN A 111 5.30 -14.99 -25.44
C ASN A 111 6.51 -14.44 -24.66
N ASN A 112 6.31 -13.46 -23.76
CA ASN A 112 7.39 -12.93 -22.92
C ASN A 112 7.59 -13.72 -21.62
N SER A 113 6.65 -14.59 -21.25
CA SER A 113 6.73 -15.41 -20.04
C SER A 113 7.67 -16.61 -20.21
N ASP A 114 7.92 -17.06 -21.45
CA ASP A 114 8.86 -18.14 -21.79
C ASP A 114 10.35 -17.70 -21.78
N THR A 115 10.62 -16.40 -21.65
CA THR A 115 12.00 -15.84 -21.64
C THR A 115 12.64 -15.70 -20.25
N LYS A 116 12.03 -16.28 -19.21
CA LYS A 116 12.47 -16.10 -17.82
C LYS A 116 12.93 -17.38 -17.15
#